data_AF-X1UYP7-F1
#
_entry.id   AF-X1UYP7-F1
#
_cell.length_a   1.000
_cell.length_b   1.000
_cell.length_c   1.000
_cell.angle_alpha   90.00
_cell.angle_beta   90.00
_cell.angle_gamma   90.00
#
_symmetry.space_group_name_H-M   'P 1'
#
loop_
_entity.id
_entity.type
_entity.pdbx_description
1 polymer ?
#
loop_
_entity_poly.entity_id
_entity_poly.type
_entity_poly.pdbx_seq_one_letter_code
_entity_poly.pdbx_strand_id
1 'polypeptide(L)'
;TVGPGDLKKWITDPYGGEVIGNKMYGRGVMDSKGGGTASVVVALEAIIKSGIKLKGDVSIVGTVGEEVGGALGMVHMVEKGLIDPDICVYCVHSDMEIKAYFKGV
;
A
#
# COMPACT_ATOMS: atom_id res chain seq x y z
N THR A 1 -7.03 4.48 3.56
CA THR A 1 -8.06 4.07 4.52
C THR A 1 -9.17 5.09 4.63
N VAL A 2 -10.40 4.59 4.59
CA VAL A 2 -11.63 5.31 4.96
C VAL A 2 -11.88 5.31 6.48
N GLY A 3 -12.93 6.00 6.92
CA GLY A 3 -13.43 5.94 8.29
C GLY A 3 -13.96 4.55 8.70
N PRO A 4 -14.18 4.30 10.00
CA PRO A 4 -14.54 2.98 10.52
C PRO A 4 -16.00 2.63 10.26
N GLY A 5 -16.84 3.61 9.92
CA GLY A 5 -18.29 3.43 9.80
C GLY A 5 -18.95 3.26 11.16
N ASP A 6 -20.00 2.44 11.22
CA ASP A 6 -20.74 2.15 12.45
C ASP A 6 -19.93 1.27 13.42
N LEU A 7 -19.50 1.86 14.54
CA LEU A 7 -18.70 1.19 15.57
C LEU A 7 -19.41 -0.02 16.18
N LYS A 8 -20.75 -0.07 16.20
CA LYS A 8 -21.50 -1.20 16.76
C LYS A 8 -21.37 -2.48 15.93
N LYS A 9 -20.92 -2.37 14.68
CA LYS A 9 -20.69 -3.51 13.78
C LYS A 9 -19.29 -4.09 13.91
N TRP A 10 -18.41 -3.44 14.65
CA TRP A 10 -17.07 -3.94 14.90
C TRP A 10 -17.10 -4.92 16.09
N ILE A 11 -16.35 -6.02 15.94
CA ILE A 11 -16.12 -6.99 17.01
C ILE A 11 -14.84 -6.71 17.81
N THR A 12 -14.02 -5.76 17.35
CA THR A 12 -12.74 -5.30 17.93
C THR A 12 -12.68 -3.78 17.84
N ASP A 13 -11.70 -3.13 18.47
CA ASP A 13 -11.45 -1.71 18.17
C ASP A 13 -11.02 -1.56 16.69
N PRO A 14 -11.71 -0.75 15.85
CA PRO A 14 -11.28 -0.51 14.47
C PRO A 14 -9.86 0.04 14.34
N TYR A 15 -9.31 0.68 15.37
CA TYR A 15 -7.95 1.22 15.34
C TYR A 15 -6.96 0.41 16.18
N GLY A 16 -7.42 -0.68 16.82
CA GLY A 16 -6.60 -1.50 17.72
C GLY A 16 -5.63 -2.45 17.02
N GLY A 17 -5.94 -2.90 15.80
CA GLY A 17 -5.06 -3.84 15.07
C GLY A 17 -4.99 -5.24 15.71
N GLU A 18 -6.05 -5.66 16.39
CA GLU A 18 -6.09 -6.91 17.15
C GLU A 18 -5.92 -8.14 16.25
N VAL A 19 -5.14 -9.13 16.72
CA VAL A 19 -4.96 -10.40 16.02
C VAL A 19 -5.76 -11.47 16.73
N ILE A 20 -6.73 -12.07 16.03
CA ILE A 20 -7.57 -13.15 16.52
C ILE A 20 -7.36 -14.37 15.63
N GLY A 21 -6.74 -15.40 16.18
CA GLY A 21 -6.31 -16.58 15.40
C GLY A 21 -5.26 -16.19 14.37
N ASN A 22 -5.56 -16.41 13.08
CA ASN A 22 -4.69 -16.09 11.95
C ASN A 22 -5.10 -14.82 11.20
N LYS A 23 -5.97 -13.98 11.78
CA LYS A 23 -6.49 -12.77 11.15
C LYS A 23 -6.21 -11.55 12.01
N MET A 24 -5.77 -10.47 11.37
CA MET A 24 -5.64 -9.16 11.99
C MET A 24 -6.86 -8.31 11.65
N TYR A 25 -7.45 -7.67 12.65
CA TYR A 25 -8.67 -6.87 12.57
C TYR A 25 -8.33 -5.41 12.84
N GLY A 26 -8.73 -4.55 11.90
CA GLY A 26 -8.54 -3.11 12.01
C GLY A 26 -8.81 -2.41 10.69
N ARG A 27 -9.33 -1.19 10.79
CA ARG A 27 -9.54 -0.31 9.65
C ARG A 27 -8.21 0.05 9.02
N GLY A 28 -8.07 -0.38 7.77
CA GLY A 28 -6.90 -0.18 6.95
C GLY A 28 -5.78 -1.18 7.12
N VAL A 29 -6.01 -2.29 7.85
CA VAL A 29 -5.08 -3.42 7.91
C VAL A 29 -4.84 -3.97 6.50
N MET A 30 -5.89 -4.31 5.75
CA MET A 30 -5.73 -4.71 4.35
C MET A 30 -5.58 -3.52 3.41
N ASP A 31 -6.34 -2.44 3.65
CA ASP A 31 -6.44 -1.29 2.75
C ASP A 31 -6.05 0.05 3.42
N SER A 32 -4.78 0.44 3.39
CA SER A 32 -3.68 -0.19 2.67
C SER A 32 -2.42 -0.32 3.53
N LYS A 33 -2.54 -0.15 4.86
CA LYS A 33 -1.40 -0.08 5.78
C LYS A 33 -0.64 -1.40 5.87
N GLY A 34 -1.34 -2.51 6.05
CA GLY A 34 -0.72 -3.84 6.14
C GLY A 34 -0.51 -4.44 4.76
N GLY A 35 -1.58 -4.56 3.98
CA GLY A 35 -1.57 -5.17 2.65
C GLY A 35 -0.63 -4.48 1.66
N GLY A 36 -0.56 -3.14 1.69
CA GLY A 36 0.29 -2.34 0.81
C GLY A 36 1.57 -1.84 1.47
N THR A 37 1.47 -0.89 2.42
CA THR A 37 2.65 -0.20 2.94
C THR A 37 3.59 -1.14 3.69
N ALA A 38 3.10 -1.88 4.69
CA ALA A 38 3.94 -2.70 5.54
C ALA A 38 4.53 -3.90 4.78
N SER A 39 3.76 -4.54 3.89
CA SER A 39 4.24 -5.66 3.07
C SER A 39 5.42 -5.25 2.18
N VAL A 40 5.34 -4.09 1.52
CA VAL A 40 6.41 -3.55 0.66
C VAL A 40 7.64 -3.20 1.48
N VAL A 41 7.48 -2.57 2.65
CA VAL A 41 8.59 -2.24 3.54
C VAL A 41 9.33 -3.50 3.99
N VAL A 42 8.60 -4.52 4.44
CA VAL A 42 9.19 -5.80 4.88
C VAL A 42 9.85 -6.55 3.72
N ALA A 43 9.26 -6.52 2.52
CA ALA A 43 9.87 -7.12 1.34
C ALA A 43 11.21 -6.47 0.98
N LEU A 44 11.29 -5.14 1.02
CA LEU A 44 12.53 -4.42 0.77
C LEU A 44 13.58 -4.68 1.86
N GLU A 45 13.16 -4.75 3.12
CA GLU A 45 14.04 -5.14 4.22
C GLU A 45 14.63 -6.55 3.98
N ALA A 46 13.81 -7.51 3.53
CA ALA A 46 14.25 -8.86 3.22
C ALA A 46 15.25 -8.90 2.05
N ILE A 47 15.03 -8.10 0.99
CA ILE A 47 15.97 -7.97 -0.13
C ILE A 47 17.32 -7.43 0.37
N ILE A 48 17.30 -6.37 1.18
CA ILE A 48 18.52 -5.79 1.77
C ILE A 48 19.26 -6.84 2.61
N LYS A 49 18.56 -7.52 3.52
CA LYS A 49 19.13 -8.56 4.38
C LYS A 49 19.68 -9.76 3.60
N SER A 50 19.12 -10.07 2.44
CA SER A 50 19.59 -11.16 1.58
C SER A 50 20.92 -10.87 0.85
N GLY A 51 21.34 -9.60 0.79
CA GLY A 51 22.52 -9.18 0.03
C GLY A 51 22.32 -9.21 -1.50
N ILE A 52 21.09 -9.43 -1.99
CA ILE A 52 20.77 -9.35 -3.41
C ILE A 52 20.92 -7.91 -3.88
N LYS A 53 21.76 -7.70 -4.90
CA LYS A 53 21.87 -6.42 -5.58
C LYS A 53 20.82 -6.34 -6.69
N LEU A 54 19.91 -5.38 -6.57
CA LEU A 54 18.92 -5.11 -7.61
C LEU A 54 19.57 -4.47 -8.84
N LYS A 55 18.93 -4.65 -10.00
CA LYS A 55 19.40 -4.10 -11.29
C LYS A 55 19.06 -2.61 -11.46
N GLY A 56 18.31 -2.04 -10.54
CA GLY A 56 17.89 -0.64 -10.55
C GLY A 56 17.50 -0.19 -9.15
N ASP A 57 17.14 1.08 -9.06
CA ASP A 57 16.76 1.72 -7.80
C ASP A 57 15.29 1.41 -7.47
N VAL A 58 15.01 1.31 -6.18
CA VAL A 58 13.63 1.17 -5.68
C VAL A 58 13.36 2.27 -4.68
N SER A 59 12.27 3.01 -4.90
CA SER A 59 11.77 4.03 -3.99
C SER A 59 10.39 3.64 -3.49
N ILE A 60 10.13 3.82 -2.20
CA ILE A 60 8.79 3.68 -1.62
C ILE A 60 8.13 5.06 -1.62
N VAL A 61 6.96 5.17 -2.24
CA VAL A 61 6.18 6.41 -2.30
C VAL A 61 4.88 6.21 -1.56
N GLY A 62 4.84 6.64 -0.29
CA GLY A 62 3.63 6.60 0.53
C GLY A 62 2.81 7.88 0.35
N THR A 63 1.63 7.77 -0.28
CA THR A 63 0.76 8.94 -0.55
C THR A 63 -0.51 8.93 0.29
N VAL A 64 -1.13 10.11 0.44
CA VAL A 64 -2.44 10.28 1.07
C VAL A 64 -3.54 10.43 0.02
N GLY A 65 -4.80 10.25 0.45
CA GLY A 65 -5.96 10.59 -0.36
C GLY A 65 -6.30 9.63 -1.50
N GLU A 66 -5.69 8.45 -1.56
CA GLU A 66 -6.02 7.40 -2.54
C GLU A 66 -7.53 7.07 -2.56
N GLU A 67 -8.11 6.94 -1.36
CA GLU A 67 -9.54 6.71 -1.10
C GLU A 67 -10.49 7.78 -1.63
N VAL A 68 -9.97 8.94 -2.01
CA VAL A 68 -10.71 10.07 -2.57
C VAL A 68 -10.19 10.45 -3.98
N GLY A 69 -9.52 9.51 -4.65
CA GLY A 69 -9.06 9.65 -6.03
C GLY A 69 -7.61 10.11 -6.19
N GLY A 70 -6.85 10.26 -5.11
CA GLY A 70 -5.39 10.46 -5.17
C GLY A 70 -4.91 11.82 -5.66
N ALA A 71 -5.81 12.78 -5.91
CA ALA A 71 -5.49 14.11 -6.44
C ALA A 71 -4.40 14.84 -5.61
N LEU A 72 -4.53 14.81 -4.28
CA LEU A 72 -3.57 15.43 -3.35
C LEU A 72 -2.35 14.55 -3.04
N GLY A 73 -2.35 13.30 -3.50
CA GLY A 73 -1.29 12.33 -3.28
C GLY A 73 -0.52 12.07 -4.55
N MET A 74 -0.76 10.89 -5.15
CA MET A 74 0.04 10.41 -6.28
C MET A 74 -0.03 11.35 -7.49
N VAL A 75 -1.22 11.87 -7.82
CA VAL A 75 -1.38 12.78 -8.97
C VAL A 75 -0.51 14.04 -8.80
N HIS A 76 -0.59 14.66 -7.62
CA HIS A 76 0.21 15.84 -7.30
C HIS A 76 1.72 15.58 -7.43
N MET A 77 2.22 14.44 -6.95
CA MET A 77 3.65 14.13 -7.02
C MET A 77 4.15 13.98 -8.45
N VAL A 78 3.35 13.34 -9.32
CA VAL A 78 3.68 13.18 -10.75
C VAL A 78 3.62 14.54 -11.46
N GLU A 79 2.54 15.31 -11.27
CA GLU A 79 2.36 16.61 -11.93
C GLU A 79 3.44 17.64 -11.54
N LYS A 80 4.00 17.52 -10.34
CA LYS A 80 5.10 18.36 -9.86
C LYS A 80 6.49 17.83 -10.23
N GLY A 81 6.59 16.68 -10.89
CA GLY A 81 7.88 16.06 -11.22
C GLY A 81 8.69 15.66 -9.99
N LEU A 82 8.03 15.38 -8.87
CA LEU A 82 8.70 14.95 -7.63
C LEU A 82 9.14 13.49 -7.69
N ILE A 83 8.51 12.70 -8.57
CA ILE A 83 8.91 11.34 -8.92
C ILE A 83 8.79 11.13 -10.43
N ASP A 84 9.67 10.29 -10.98
CA ASP A 84 9.68 9.90 -12.40
C ASP A 84 10.19 8.46 -12.56
N PRO A 85 9.39 7.44 -12.18
CA PRO A 85 9.84 6.05 -12.23
C PRO A 85 9.59 5.41 -13.60
N ASP A 86 10.48 4.51 -14.02
CA ASP A 86 10.26 3.68 -15.22
C ASP A 86 9.07 2.72 -15.07
N ILE A 87 8.85 2.22 -13.84
CA ILE A 87 7.81 1.24 -13.50
C ILE A 87 7.22 1.60 -12.12
N CYS A 88 5.89 1.51 -12.01
CA CYS A 88 5.18 1.58 -10.73
C CYS A 88 4.67 0.19 -10.34
N VAL A 89 4.98 -0.25 -9.11
CA VAL A 89 4.42 -1.46 -8.51
C VAL A 89 3.41 -1.02 -7.46
N TYR A 90 2.13 -1.32 -7.69
CA TYR A 90 1.05 -0.98 -6.77
C TYR A 90 0.53 -2.22 -6.05
N CYS A 91 0.86 -2.34 -4.76
CA CYS A 91 0.56 -3.52 -3.94
C CYS A 91 -0.74 -3.34 -3.15
N VAL A 92 -1.86 -3.18 -3.84
CA VAL A 92 -3.19 -3.24 -3.22
C VAL A 92 -3.97 -4.33 -3.96
N HIS A 93 -4.92 -4.99 -3.29
CA HIS A 93 -5.76 -6.13 -3.74
C HIS A 93 -5.21 -7.54 -3.41
N SER A 94 -6.12 -8.42 -2.98
CA SER A 94 -5.83 -9.69 -2.30
C SER A 94 -6.03 -10.95 -3.14
N ASP A 95 -6.38 -10.82 -4.43
CA ASP A 95 -6.79 -11.97 -5.26
C ASP A 95 -5.61 -12.81 -5.74
N MET A 96 -4.38 -12.51 -5.29
CA MET A 96 -3.14 -13.20 -5.67
C MET A 96 -2.84 -13.17 -7.17
N GLU A 97 -3.37 -12.17 -7.87
CA GLU A 97 -3.16 -11.95 -9.30
C GLU A 97 -2.19 -10.79 -9.54
N ILE A 98 -1.28 -10.96 -10.49
CA ILE A 98 -0.46 -9.87 -11.01
C ILE A 98 -1.18 -9.28 -12.21
N LYS A 99 -1.54 -8.00 -12.14
CA LYS A 99 -2.15 -7.25 -13.23
C LYS A 99 -1.15 -6.21 -13.72
N ALA A 100 -0.84 -6.26 -15.02
CA ALA A 100 0.04 -5.30 -15.67
C ALA A 100 -0.80 -4.33 -16.51
N TYR A 101 -0.56 -3.04 -16.30
CA TYR A 101 -1.20 -1.96 -17.05
C TYR A 101 -0.11 -1.12 -17.71
N PHE A 102 -0.37 -0.70 -18.95
CA PHE A 102 0.51 0.19 -19.69
C PHE A 102 -0.26 1.44 -20.03
N LYS A 103 0.41 2.60 -19.97
CA LYS A 103 -0.20 3.86 -20.40
C LYS A 103 -0.62 3.69 -21.86
N GLY A 104 -1.90 3.92 -22.15
CA GLY A 104 -2.40 3.91 -23.52
C GLY A 104 -1.67 4.96 -24.34
N VAL A 105 -1.35 4.62 -25.59
CA VAL A 105 -1.01 5.59 -26.64
C VAL A 105 -2.27 6.32 -27.10
#